data_AF-A0A1J3GID6-F1
#
_entry.id   AF-A0A1J3GID6-F1
#
_cell.length_a   1.000
_cell.length_b   1.000
_cell.length_c   1.000
_cell.angle_alpha   90.00
_cell.angle_beta   90.00
_cell.angle_gamma   90.00
#
_symmetry.space_group_name_H-M   'P 1'
#
loop_
_entity.id
_entity.type
_entity.pdbx_description
1 polymer ?
#
loop_
_entity_poly.entity_id
_entity_poly.type
_entity_poly.pdbx_seq_one_letter_code
_entity_poly.pdbx_strand_id
1 'polypeptide(L)'
;TIIQSYVRGWITRRMNWKYKLSSVLIQRYCRGWLARKKFYILKEATMCIQSAIRKFNSMMSFHRYKHAATEVQRFVRGQIARSRLEGASYLYLRGDSRRSQDSFGMTKLLHSVIKLQRWWRFLHSQNVRRKSAVLIQSHVRGIFARRRTSVERRYIAMIQSHWRGYLTRKASKAQVLDLRMRMQTSAANIDDKKRLINKLLSALSELLSMKKVHNILHICETLDSATKYSDKCCEELVAAGAIDKLLTLIRSASRSIPDQEVSKHALSTLRHLARYPQMADELIDTKGSIQTIFWELLRNKEEAYFIASDVLKKICNSQKGLEAVRKLPALVKRLQALVEELTRKANFEKRNVKGQSGKEKSERRLKEAIELLKRITSR
;
A
#
# COMPACT_ATOMS: atom_id res chain seq x y z
N THR A 1 34.80 4.21 -25.24
CA THR A 1 34.33 4.64 -26.59
C THR A 1 33.07 5.49 -26.47
N ILE A 2 32.87 6.48 -27.34
CA ILE A 2 31.68 7.37 -27.38
C ILE A 2 30.37 6.56 -27.33
N ILE A 3 30.35 5.41 -28.01
CA ILE A 3 29.22 4.48 -28.06
C ILE A 3 28.80 3.99 -26.67
N GLN A 4 29.74 3.65 -25.77
CA GLN A 4 29.42 3.17 -24.42
C GLN A 4 28.73 4.25 -23.56
N SER A 5 29.09 5.52 -23.75
CA SER A 5 28.45 6.63 -23.03
C SER A 5 26.99 6.83 -23.47
N TYR A 6 26.72 6.67 -24.77
CA TYR A 6 25.37 6.73 -25.33
C TYR A 6 24.50 5.56 -24.85
N VAL A 7 25.06 4.35 -24.78
CA VAL A 7 24.36 3.16 -24.29
C VAL A 7 24.00 3.31 -22.80
N ARG A 8 24.93 3.74 -21.94
CA ARG A 8 24.64 4.00 -20.52
C ARG A 8 23.55 5.07 -20.35
N GLY A 9 23.65 6.18 -21.08
CA GLY A 9 22.63 7.23 -21.08
C GLY A 9 21.26 6.75 -21.58
N TRP A 10 21.21 5.82 -22.54
CA TRP A 10 19.97 5.20 -23.00
C TRP A 10 19.35 4.29 -21.93
N ILE A 11 20.16 3.47 -21.24
CA ILE A 11 19.70 2.60 -20.15
C ILE A 11 19.11 3.43 -19.00
N THR A 12 19.80 4.49 -18.54
CA THR A 12 19.30 5.37 -17.47
C THR A 12 17.99 6.05 -17.87
N ARG A 13 17.87 6.53 -19.11
CA ARG A 13 16.63 7.13 -19.64
C ARG A 13 15.49 6.10 -19.67
N ARG A 14 15.76 4.87 -20.08
CA ARG A 14 14.78 3.77 -20.10
C ARG A 14 14.31 3.38 -18.69
N MET A 15 15.22 3.31 -17.72
CA MET A 15 14.88 3.04 -16.32
C MET A 15 14.07 4.17 -15.70
N ASN A 16 14.48 5.43 -15.90
CA ASN A 16 13.71 6.60 -15.45
C ASN A 16 12.32 6.65 -16.06
N TRP A 17 12.18 6.29 -17.34
CA TRP A 17 10.87 6.19 -17.98
C TRP A 17 9.99 5.11 -17.32
N LYS A 18 10.55 3.93 -17.03
CA LYS A 18 9.83 2.87 -16.28
C LYS A 18 9.40 3.34 -14.89
N TYR A 19 10.28 3.96 -14.12
CA TYR A 19 9.93 4.46 -12.78
C TYR A 19 8.87 5.56 -12.83
N LYS A 20 8.97 6.49 -13.78
CA LYS A 20 7.93 7.51 -14.00
C LYS A 20 6.60 6.85 -14.37
N LEU A 21 6.59 5.87 -15.26
CA LEU A 21 5.38 5.15 -15.65
C LEU A 21 4.73 4.42 -14.47
N SER A 22 5.52 3.70 -13.67
CA SER A 22 5.04 3.03 -12.45
C SER A 22 4.51 4.03 -11.43
N SER A 23 5.19 5.17 -11.23
CA SER A 23 4.72 6.23 -10.33
C SER A 23 3.39 6.83 -10.81
N VAL A 24 3.27 7.12 -12.11
CA VAL A 24 2.02 7.63 -12.71
C VAL A 24 0.89 6.61 -12.58
N LEU A 25 1.18 5.31 -12.77
CA LEU A 25 0.20 4.24 -12.57
C LEU A 25 -0.31 4.19 -11.12
N ILE A 26 0.61 4.17 -10.14
CA ILE A 26 0.24 4.17 -8.71
C ILE A 26 -0.59 5.41 -8.38
N GLN A 27 -0.13 6.59 -8.81
CA GLN A 27 -0.86 7.84 -8.59
C GLN A 27 -2.25 7.82 -9.24
N ARG A 28 -2.39 7.25 -10.46
CA ARG A 28 -3.68 7.09 -11.15
C ARG A 28 -4.61 6.19 -10.33
N TYR A 29 -4.13 5.06 -9.84
CA TYR A 29 -4.92 4.16 -9.00
C TYR A 29 -5.33 4.81 -7.68
N CYS A 30 -4.42 5.49 -6.99
CA CYS A 30 -4.71 6.20 -5.74
C CYS A 30 -5.75 7.31 -5.95
N ARG A 31 -5.57 8.16 -6.97
CA ARG A 31 -6.53 9.23 -7.30
C ARG A 31 -7.90 8.66 -7.66
N GLY A 32 -7.95 7.59 -8.45
CA GLY A 32 -9.18 6.90 -8.81
C GLY A 32 -9.89 6.28 -7.61
N TRP A 33 -9.14 5.62 -6.72
CA TRP A 33 -9.69 5.07 -5.47
C TRP A 33 -10.24 6.17 -4.56
N LEU A 34 -9.52 7.28 -4.40
CA LEU A 34 -9.96 8.40 -3.56
C LEU A 34 -11.24 9.05 -4.11
N ALA A 35 -11.34 9.20 -5.43
CA ALA A 35 -12.53 9.71 -6.10
C ALA A 35 -13.73 8.78 -5.92
N ARG A 36 -13.55 7.46 -6.12
CA ARG A 36 -14.59 6.45 -5.87
C ARG A 36 -15.05 6.45 -4.43
N LYS A 37 -14.12 6.48 -3.46
CA LYS A 37 -14.46 6.53 -2.02
C LYS A 37 -15.31 7.77 -1.69
N LYS A 38 -14.94 8.94 -2.19
CA LYS A 38 -15.74 10.17 -2.01
C LYS A 38 -17.12 10.06 -2.63
N PHE A 39 -17.21 9.51 -3.85
CA PHE A 39 -18.48 9.29 -4.53
C PHE A 39 -19.39 8.33 -3.74
N TYR A 40 -18.87 7.20 -3.25
CA TYR A 40 -19.64 6.26 -2.45
C TYR A 40 -20.20 6.90 -1.17
N ILE A 41 -19.39 7.66 -0.43
CA ILE A 41 -19.85 8.37 0.78
C ILE A 41 -21.00 9.33 0.43
N LEU A 42 -20.85 10.10 -0.65
CA LEU A 42 -21.89 11.04 -1.08
C LEU A 42 -23.16 10.32 -1.56
N LYS A 43 -23.01 9.21 -2.28
CA LYS A 43 -24.12 8.36 -2.74
C LYS A 43 -24.88 7.79 -1.55
N GLU A 44 -24.19 7.17 -0.58
CA GLU A 44 -24.81 6.62 0.62
C GLU A 44 -25.58 7.69 1.41
N ALA A 45 -24.96 8.86 1.64
CA ALA A 45 -25.63 9.98 2.30
C ALA A 45 -26.88 10.43 1.54
N THR A 46 -26.79 10.50 0.21
CA THR A 46 -27.92 10.88 -0.65
C THR A 46 -29.05 9.84 -0.59
N MET A 47 -28.73 8.54 -0.64
CA MET A 47 -29.73 7.48 -0.52
C MET A 47 -30.42 7.49 0.85
N CYS A 48 -29.69 7.73 1.93
CA CYS A 48 -30.27 7.90 3.27
C CYS A 48 -31.24 9.07 3.34
N ILE A 49 -30.88 10.23 2.78
CA ILE A 49 -31.76 11.40 2.74
C ILE A 49 -33.01 11.11 1.90
N GLN A 50 -32.83 10.51 0.71
CA GLN A 50 -33.95 10.18 -0.17
C GLN A 50 -34.89 9.15 0.45
N SER A 51 -34.37 8.12 1.11
CA SER A 51 -35.19 7.11 1.79
C SER A 51 -35.96 7.71 2.98
N ALA A 52 -35.32 8.59 3.76
CA ALA A 52 -35.97 9.30 4.85
C ALA A 52 -37.12 10.20 4.34
N ILE A 53 -36.90 10.95 3.25
CA ILE A 53 -37.93 11.80 2.64
C ILE A 53 -39.09 10.95 2.11
N ARG A 54 -38.81 9.84 1.40
CA ARG A 54 -39.86 8.92 0.92
C ARG A 54 -40.68 8.37 2.07
N LYS A 55 -40.03 7.88 3.15
CA LYS A 55 -40.71 7.40 4.35
C LYS A 55 -41.60 8.47 4.97
N PHE A 56 -41.08 9.69 5.11
CA PHE A 56 -41.84 10.82 5.65
C PHE A 56 -43.09 11.11 4.81
N ASN A 57 -42.97 11.19 3.49
CA ASN A 57 -44.10 11.43 2.59
C ASN A 57 -45.15 10.31 2.66
N SER A 58 -44.72 9.05 2.68
CA SER A 58 -45.63 7.90 2.84
C SER A 58 -46.36 7.94 4.19
N MET A 59 -45.64 8.25 5.27
CA MET A 59 -46.21 8.35 6.61
C MET A 59 -47.22 9.48 6.71
N MET A 60 -46.92 10.64 6.13
CA MET A 60 -47.86 11.76 6.03
C MET A 60 -49.12 11.40 5.23
N SER A 61 -48.96 10.68 4.12
CA SER A 61 -50.09 10.23 3.30
C SER A 61 -50.96 9.23 4.08
N PHE A 62 -50.35 8.26 4.76
CA PHE A 62 -51.05 7.33 5.64
C PHE A 62 -51.86 8.04 6.73
N HIS A 63 -51.28 9.04 7.40
CA HIS A 63 -51.99 9.80 8.44
C HIS A 63 -53.19 10.56 7.86
N ARG A 64 -53.08 11.10 6.64
CA ARG A 64 -54.20 11.75 5.95
C ARG A 64 -55.34 10.77 5.65
N TYR A 65 -55.03 9.60 5.09
CA TYR A 65 -56.05 8.57 4.81
C TYR A 65 -56.67 8.03 6.09
N LYS A 66 -55.86 7.77 7.12
CA LYS A 66 -56.35 7.33 8.43
C LYS A 66 -57.32 8.34 9.03
N HIS A 67 -56.96 9.63 9.04
CA HIS A 67 -57.85 10.69 9.52
C HIS A 67 -59.17 10.74 8.73
N ALA A 68 -59.11 10.66 7.39
CA ALA A 68 -60.32 10.63 6.57
C ALA A 68 -61.22 9.43 6.88
N ALA A 69 -60.64 8.23 7.02
CA ALA A 69 -61.38 7.03 7.40
C ALA A 69 -62.01 7.17 8.79
N THR A 70 -61.28 7.72 9.77
CA THR A 70 -61.82 7.97 11.12
C THR A 70 -62.99 8.95 11.11
N GLU A 71 -62.93 10.00 10.29
CA GLU A 71 -64.05 10.95 10.14
C GLU A 71 -65.29 10.28 9.53
N VAL A 72 -65.12 9.46 8.48
CA VAL A 72 -66.23 8.69 7.87
C VAL A 72 -66.82 7.71 8.88
N GLN A 73 -65.98 6.93 9.57
CA GLN A 73 -66.42 5.99 10.59
C GLN A 73 -67.17 6.70 11.74
N ARG A 74 -66.68 7.88 12.17
CA ARG A 74 -67.35 8.71 13.18
C ARG A 74 -68.75 9.12 12.72
N PHE A 75 -68.89 9.59 11.48
CA PHE A 75 -70.18 10.00 10.93
C PHE A 75 -71.16 8.84 10.80
N VAL A 76 -70.71 7.70 10.25
CA VAL A 76 -71.55 6.50 10.10
C VAL A 76 -72.00 5.97 11.46
N ARG A 77 -71.10 5.86 12.43
CA ARG A 77 -71.47 5.44 13.80
C ARG A 77 -72.45 6.41 14.45
N GLY A 78 -72.25 7.72 14.28
CA GLY A 78 -73.19 8.74 14.74
C GLY A 78 -74.56 8.65 14.06
N GLN A 79 -74.60 8.27 12.78
CA GLN A 79 -75.85 8.05 12.07
C GLN A 79 -76.57 6.80 12.56
N ILE A 80 -75.87 5.68 12.73
CA ILE A 80 -76.43 4.45 13.29
C ILE A 80 -77.03 4.71 14.70
N ALA A 81 -76.32 5.46 15.55
CA ALA A 81 -76.81 5.83 16.88
C ALA A 81 -78.08 6.68 16.80
N ARG A 82 -78.13 7.68 15.90
CA ARG A 82 -79.32 8.52 15.68
C ARG A 82 -80.49 7.75 15.09
N SER A 83 -80.27 6.88 14.11
CA SER A 83 -81.32 6.04 13.54
C SER A 83 -81.89 5.03 14.55
N ARG A 84 -81.10 4.60 15.56
CA ARG A 84 -81.62 3.82 16.69
C ARG A 84 -82.50 4.65 17.63
N LEU A 85 -82.16 5.93 17.85
CA LEU A 85 -82.99 6.86 18.62
C LEU A 85 -84.26 7.26 17.86
N GLU A 86 -84.19 7.46 16.55
CA GLU A 86 -85.35 7.73 15.68
C GLU A 86 -86.24 6.50 15.52
N GLY A 87 -85.66 5.28 15.46
CA GLY A 87 -86.41 4.03 15.53
C GLY A 87 -87.14 3.85 16.87
N ALA A 88 -86.56 4.35 17.98
CA ALA A 88 -87.26 4.46 19.26
C ALA A 88 -88.27 5.62 19.31
N SER A 89 -88.16 6.59 18.39
CA SER A 89 -89.02 7.78 18.31
C SER A 89 -90.33 7.53 17.55
N TYR A 90 -90.49 6.42 16.84
CA TYR A 90 -91.79 6.05 16.26
C TYR A 90 -92.84 5.69 17.33
N LEU A 91 -92.43 5.53 18.59
CA LEU A 91 -93.33 5.29 19.72
C LEU A 91 -93.63 6.54 20.57
N TYR A 92 -93.04 7.70 20.26
CA TYR A 92 -93.34 8.94 20.98
C TYR A 92 -93.52 10.13 20.03
N LEU A 93 -94.79 10.33 19.68
CA LEU A 93 -95.47 11.62 19.53
C LEU A 93 -94.90 12.68 18.56
N ARG A 94 -95.72 12.97 17.54
CA ARG A 94 -96.42 14.26 17.36
C ARG A 94 -95.85 15.42 18.19
N GLY A 95 -95.22 16.39 17.52
CA GLY A 95 -95.07 17.75 18.06
C GLY A 95 -93.79 18.48 17.67
N ASP A 96 -94.00 19.63 17.02
CA ASP A 96 -93.18 20.85 17.06
C ASP A 96 -92.21 21.13 15.90
N SER A 97 -92.63 22.11 15.10
CA SER A 97 -91.92 22.76 14.00
C SER A 97 -90.86 23.76 14.49
N ARG A 98 -90.05 23.39 15.50
CA ARG A 98 -88.99 24.27 16.07
C ARG A 98 -87.56 23.74 15.99
N ARG A 99 -87.31 22.53 15.48
CA ARG A 99 -85.94 21.96 15.40
C ARG A 99 -85.11 22.37 14.17
N SER A 100 -85.70 23.01 13.16
CA SER A 100 -84.99 23.39 11.93
C SER A 100 -84.15 24.67 12.04
N GLN A 101 -84.47 25.56 12.99
CA GLN A 101 -83.83 26.89 13.09
C GLN A 101 -82.48 26.85 13.87
N ASP A 102 -82.35 26.01 14.90
CA ASP A 102 -81.10 25.85 15.67
C ASP A 102 -80.00 25.10 14.90
N SER A 103 -80.37 24.20 13.98
CA SER A 103 -79.42 23.48 13.11
C SER A 103 -78.71 24.41 12.12
N PHE A 104 -79.40 25.45 11.62
CA PHE A 104 -78.81 26.43 10.70
C PHE A 104 -77.82 27.38 11.37
N GLY A 105 -78.08 27.77 12.63
CA GLY A 105 -77.13 28.54 13.44
C GLY A 105 -75.86 27.75 13.77
N MET A 106 -76.02 26.49 14.17
CA MET A 106 -74.90 25.58 14.49
C MET A 106 -74.03 25.28 13.25
N THR A 107 -74.64 25.09 12.07
CA THR A 107 -73.89 24.86 10.83
C THR A 107 -73.13 26.12 10.38
N LYS A 108 -73.67 27.32 10.55
CA LYS A 108 -72.93 28.57 10.31
C LYS A 108 -71.73 28.73 11.25
N LEU A 109 -71.91 28.47 12.54
CA LEU A 109 -70.82 28.48 13.52
C LEU A 109 -69.74 27.46 13.17
N LEU A 110 -70.12 26.23 12.80
CA LEU A 110 -69.19 25.18 12.39
C LEU A 110 -68.39 25.57 11.13
N HIS A 111 -69.03 26.19 10.12
CA HIS A 111 -68.34 26.69 8.94
C HIS A 111 -67.33 27.79 9.28
N SER A 112 -67.69 28.71 10.18
CA SER A 112 -66.78 29.77 10.67
C SER A 112 -65.59 29.18 11.42
N VAL A 113 -65.82 28.17 12.29
CA VAL A 113 -64.76 27.44 13.00
C VAL A 113 -63.82 26.73 12.01
N ILE A 114 -64.36 26.04 10.99
CA ILE A 114 -63.54 25.36 9.98
C ILE A 114 -62.72 26.36 9.15
N LYS A 115 -63.27 27.54 8.81
CA LYS A 115 -62.52 28.60 8.12
C LYS A 115 -61.35 29.10 8.97
N LEU A 116 -61.58 29.37 10.25
CA LEU A 116 -60.54 29.78 11.20
C LEU A 116 -59.46 28.68 11.35
N GLN A 117 -59.86 27.42 11.49
CA GLN A 117 -58.93 26.30 11.58
C GLN A 117 -58.10 26.13 10.30
N ARG A 118 -58.70 26.28 9.12
CA ARG A 118 -57.99 26.23 7.83
C ARG A 118 -56.99 27.37 7.69
N TRP A 119 -57.40 28.59 8.03
CA TRP A 119 -56.54 29.77 8.03
C TRP A 119 -55.36 29.61 8.98
N TRP A 120 -55.61 29.17 10.22
CA TRP A 120 -54.56 28.92 11.21
C TRP A 120 -53.59 27.83 10.76
N ARG A 121 -54.08 26.71 10.20
CA ARG A 121 -53.23 25.64 9.63
C ARG A 121 -52.37 26.15 8.48
N PHE A 122 -52.90 27.00 7.61
CA PHE A 122 -52.16 27.63 6.53
C PHE A 122 -51.04 28.53 7.07
N LEU A 123 -51.36 29.43 8.00
CA LEU A 123 -50.37 30.32 8.63
C LEU A 123 -49.29 29.53 9.38
N HIS A 124 -49.67 28.49 10.13
CA HIS A 124 -48.72 27.62 10.81
C HIS A 124 -47.78 26.93 9.81
N SER A 125 -48.31 26.37 8.72
CA SER A 125 -47.50 25.75 7.66
C SER A 125 -46.53 26.73 7.01
N GLN A 126 -46.99 27.94 6.69
CA GLN A 126 -46.13 29.00 6.13
C GLN A 126 -45.06 29.45 7.11
N ASN A 127 -45.39 29.58 8.40
CA ASN A 127 -44.42 29.95 9.43
C ASN A 127 -43.34 28.88 9.60
N VAL A 128 -43.71 27.60 9.59
CA VAL A 128 -42.74 26.48 9.63
C VAL A 128 -41.85 26.49 8.39
N ARG A 129 -42.42 26.64 7.19
CA ARG A 129 -41.64 26.72 5.93
C ARG A 129 -40.66 27.89 5.95
N ARG A 130 -41.12 29.08 6.37
CA ARG A 130 -40.29 30.29 6.48
C ARG A 130 -39.15 30.08 7.47
N LYS A 131 -39.42 29.55 8.67
CA LYS A 131 -38.38 29.25 9.68
C LYS A 131 -37.33 28.29 9.14
N SER A 132 -37.75 27.19 8.49
CA SER A 132 -36.83 26.24 7.87
C SER A 132 -36.00 26.86 6.74
N ALA A 133 -36.62 27.68 5.88
CA ALA A 133 -35.92 28.38 4.81
C ALA A 133 -34.85 29.33 5.35
N VAL A 134 -35.16 30.11 6.39
CA VAL A 134 -34.21 31.01 7.06
C VAL A 134 -33.03 30.23 7.66
N LEU A 135 -33.28 29.09 8.29
CA LEU A 135 -32.23 28.23 8.85
C LEU A 135 -31.30 27.67 7.76
N ILE A 136 -31.87 27.17 6.66
CA ILE A 136 -31.08 26.67 5.53
C ILE A 136 -30.25 27.81 4.92
N GLN A 137 -30.86 28.97 4.70
CA GLN A 137 -30.19 30.15 4.14
C GLN A 137 -29.05 30.62 5.04
N SER A 138 -29.23 30.66 6.37
CA SER A 138 -28.18 31.07 7.30
C SER A 138 -26.99 30.12 7.27
N HIS A 139 -27.23 28.80 7.24
CA HIS A 139 -26.17 27.80 7.10
C HIS A 139 -25.42 27.92 5.76
N VAL A 140 -26.15 28.08 4.65
CA VAL A 140 -25.56 28.24 3.31
C VAL A 140 -24.70 29.50 3.25
N ARG A 141 -25.19 30.64 3.74
CA ARG A 141 -24.42 31.89 3.84
C ARG A 141 -23.16 31.69 4.68
N GLY A 142 -23.26 30.99 5.81
CA GLY A 142 -22.13 30.64 6.65
C GLY A 142 -21.08 29.76 5.94
N ILE A 143 -21.50 28.80 5.12
CA ILE A 143 -20.59 27.96 4.32
C ILE A 143 -19.84 28.81 3.30
N PHE A 144 -20.53 29.70 2.57
CA PHE A 144 -19.89 30.59 1.61
C PHE A 144 -18.89 31.54 2.27
N ALA A 145 -19.25 32.14 3.42
CA ALA A 145 -18.36 33.01 4.17
C ALA A 145 -17.09 32.28 4.65
N ARG A 146 -17.23 31.07 5.22
CA ARG A 146 -16.09 30.23 5.62
C ARG A 146 -15.22 29.81 4.43
N ARG A 147 -15.83 29.51 3.29
CA ARG A 147 -15.08 29.14 2.08
C ARG A 147 -14.24 30.31 1.57
N ARG A 148 -14.81 31.52 1.52
CA ARG A 148 -14.11 32.74 1.12
C ARG A 148 -12.90 33.01 2.02
N THR A 149 -13.10 33.04 3.33
CA THR A 149 -12.01 33.28 4.29
C THR A 149 -10.95 32.17 4.27
N SER A 150 -11.34 30.91 4.07
CA SER A 150 -10.39 29.80 3.92
C SER A 150 -9.50 29.95 2.69
N VAL A 151 -10.06 30.39 1.57
CA VAL A 151 -9.32 30.65 0.32
C VAL A 151 -8.35 31.82 0.51
N GLU A 152 -8.81 32.93 1.07
CA GLU A 152 -7.96 34.10 1.37
C GLU A 152 -6.81 33.72 2.32
N ARG A 153 -7.09 33.02 3.43
CA ARG A 153 -6.05 32.52 4.36
C ARG A 153 -5.05 31.61 3.69
N ARG A 154 -5.48 30.76 2.74
CA ARG A 154 -4.57 29.88 2.00
C ARG A 154 -3.60 30.69 1.15
N TYR A 155 -4.08 31.71 0.44
CA TYR A 155 -3.22 32.58 -0.35
C TYR A 155 -2.25 33.37 0.52
N ILE A 156 -2.71 33.91 1.65
CA ILE A 156 -1.85 34.61 2.62
C ILE A 156 -0.76 33.66 3.15
N ALA A 157 -1.12 32.46 3.58
CA ALA A 157 -0.17 31.47 4.08
C ALA A 157 0.85 31.06 3.00
N MET A 158 0.42 30.96 1.74
CA MET A 158 1.31 30.67 0.61
C MET A 158 2.32 31.79 0.39
N ILE A 159 1.88 33.06 0.37
CA ILE A 159 2.78 34.21 0.21
C ILE A 159 3.76 34.27 1.39
N GLN A 160 3.25 34.15 2.61
CA GLN A 160 4.07 34.18 3.83
C GLN A 160 5.11 33.05 3.86
N SER A 161 4.76 31.83 3.44
CA SER A 161 5.70 30.72 3.41
C SER A 161 6.80 30.91 2.36
N HIS A 162 6.45 31.43 1.18
CA HIS A 162 7.43 31.77 0.14
C HIS A 162 8.38 32.87 0.61
N TRP A 163 7.86 33.91 1.25
CA TRP A 163 8.64 35.01 1.78
C TRP A 163 9.61 34.56 2.89
N ARG A 164 9.11 33.80 3.88
CA ARG A 164 9.95 33.23 4.93
C ARG A 164 11.06 32.36 4.34
N GLY A 165 10.73 31.50 3.38
CA GLY A 165 11.72 30.67 2.68
C GLY A 165 12.75 31.49 1.89
N TYR A 166 12.33 32.60 1.27
CA TYR A 166 13.25 33.51 0.59
C TYR A 166 14.22 34.18 1.58
N LEU A 167 13.73 34.68 2.70
CA LEU A 167 14.57 35.28 3.74
C LEU A 167 15.61 34.29 4.27
N THR A 168 15.20 33.05 4.57
CA THR A 168 16.13 31.99 5.00
C THR A 168 17.20 31.73 3.95
N ARG A 169 16.83 31.58 2.67
CA ARG A 169 17.79 31.37 1.57
C ARG A 169 18.72 32.56 1.35
N LYS A 170 18.23 33.79 1.51
CA LYS A 170 19.04 35.01 1.39
C LYS A 170 20.07 35.06 2.52
N ALA A 171 19.66 34.79 3.75
CA ALA A 171 20.55 34.77 4.92
C ALA A 171 21.61 33.65 4.84
N SER A 172 21.24 32.45 4.36
CA SER A 172 22.15 31.31 4.29
C SER A 172 22.99 31.23 3.00
N LYS A 173 22.84 32.19 2.06
CA LYS A 173 23.52 32.15 0.75
C LYS A 173 25.04 31.99 0.88
N ALA A 174 25.68 32.77 1.76
CA ALA A 174 27.12 32.72 1.97
C ALA A 174 27.57 31.37 2.57
N GLN A 175 26.86 30.87 3.58
CA GLN A 175 27.16 29.57 4.21
C GLN A 175 27.03 28.40 3.23
N VAL A 176 26.01 28.41 2.37
CA VAL A 176 25.83 27.37 1.34
C VAL A 176 26.92 27.44 0.28
N LEU A 177 27.37 28.65 -0.09
CA LEU A 177 28.49 28.82 -1.01
C LEU A 177 29.80 28.31 -0.40
N ASP A 178 30.09 28.65 0.85
CA ASP A 178 31.24 28.12 1.60
C ASP A 178 31.22 26.58 1.65
N LEU A 179 30.07 25.99 2.01
CA LEU A 179 29.90 24.52 2.02
C LEU A 179 30.16 23.90 0.65
N ARG A 180 29.70 24.54 -0.43
CA ARG A 180 29.96 24.07 -1.81
C ARG A 180 31.44 24.15 -2.16
N MET A 181 32.10 25.26 -1.82
CA MET A 181 33.54 25.43 -2.05
C MET A 181 34.33 24.37 -1.28
N ARG A 182 34.04 24.17 0.01
CA ARG A 182 34.68 23.12 0.83
C ARG A 182 34.45 21.72 0.27
N MET A 183 33.25 21.44 -0.23
CA MET A 183 32.94 20.16 -0.87
C MET A 183 33.74 19.98 -2.16
N GLN A 184 33.87 21.02 -3.00
CA GLN A 184 34.66 20.99 -4.23
C GLN A 184 36.15 20.84 -3.95
N THR A 185 36.70 21.60 -3.01
CA THR A 185 38.10 21.48 -2.59
C THR A 185 38.39 20.08 -2.04
N SER A 186 37.50 19.56 -1.19
CA SER A 186 37.61 18.18 -0.68
C SER A 186 37.58 17.16 -1.82
N ALA A 187 36.72 17.36 -2.83
CA ALA A 187 36.61 16.47 -3.99
C ALA A 187 37.85 16.53 -4.91
N ALA A 188 38.44 17.70 -5.09
CA ALA A 188 39.67 17.88 -5.88
C ALA A 188 40.90 17.28 -5.18
N ASN A 189 40.94 17.34 -3.85
CA ASN A 189 42.05 16.84 -3.04
C ASN A 189 41.90 15.35 -2.65
N ILE A 190 40.95 14.60 -3.23
CA ILE A 190 40.81 13.16 -2.94
C ILE A 190 42.00 12.44 -3.56
N ASP A 191 42.93 12.01 -2.69
CA ASP A 191 43.92 10.99 -3.01
C ASP A 191 43.22 9.76 -3.57
N ASP A 192 43.58 9.37 -4.80
CA ASP A 192 43.00 8.23 -5.50
C ASP A 192 43.11 6.95 -4.66
N LYS A 193 44.17 6.77 -3.87
CA LYS A 193 44.31 5.61 -2.98
C LYS A 193 43.23 5.56 -1.89
N LYS A 194 42.65 6.71 -1.53
CA LYS A 194 41.60 6.80 -0.50
C LYS A 194 40.20 6.60 -1.05
N ARG A 195 40.03 6.58 -2.38
CA ARG A 195 38.74 6.24 -3.00
C ARG A 195 38.32 4.85 -2.55
N LEU A 196 37.03 4.70 -2.23
CA LEU A 196 36.47 3.44 -1.73
C LEU A 196 36.87 2.26 -2.61
N ILE A 197 36.78 2.43 -3.94
CA ILE A 197 37.10 1.35 -4.87
C ILE A 197 38.59 0.97 -4.84
N ASN A 198 39.50 1.94 -4.82
CA ASN A 198 40.94 1.67 -4.76
C ASN A 198 41.36 1.05 -3.41
N LYS A 199 40.72 1.46 -2.30
CA LYS A 199 40.88 0.79 -1.00
C LYS A 199 40.42 -0.66 -1.05
N LEU A 200 39.28 -0.93 -1.67
CA LEU A 200 38.75 -2.29 -1.82
C LEU A 200 39.64 -3.15 -2.71
N LEU A 201 40.18 -2.59 -3.79
CA LEU A 201 41.12 -3.29 -4.68
C LEU A 201 42.42 -3.67 -3.93
N SER A 202 42.98 -2.76 -3.15
CA SER A 202 44.15 -3.03 -2.30
C SER A 202 43.86 -4.09 -1.24
N ALA A 203 42.71 -3.98 -0.57
CA ALA A 203 42.27 -4.97 0.41
C ALA A 203 42.05 -6.35 -0.22
N LEU A 204 41.51 -6.39 -1.45
CA LEU A 204 41.31 -7.61 -2.22
C LEU A 204 42.64 -8.23 -2.66
N SER A 205 43.69 -7.46 -2.97
CA SER A 205 45.02 -8.03 -3.25
C SER A 205 45.64 -8.72 -2.05
N GLU A 206 45.38 -8.22 -0.83
CA GLU A 206 45.93 -8.75 0.40
C GLU A 206 45.04 -9.81 1.07
N LEU A 207 43.79 -9.96 0.63
CA LEU A 207 42.74 -10.75 1.29
C LEU A 207 43.15 -12.19 1.66
N LEU A 208 43.80 -12.90 0.73
CA LEU A 208 44.24 -14.29 0.96
C LEU A 208 45.53 -14.39 1.79
N SER A 209 46.28 -13.29 1.93
CA SER A 209 47.54 -13.24 2.71
C SER A 209 47.32 -12.92 4.19
N MET A 210 46.09 -12.54 4.57
CA MET A 210 45.78 -12.12 5.94
C MET A 210 45.73 -13.31 6.91
N LYS A 211 46.46 -13.19 8.02
CA LYS A 211 46.53 -14.26 9.05
C LYS A 211 45.35 -14.27 10.03
N LYS A 212 44.70 -13.13 10.24
CA LYS A 212 43.63 -12.98 11.25
C LYS A 212 42.25 -13.01 10.58
N VAL A 213 41.40 -13.96 10.99
CA VAL A 213 40.04 -14.13 10.44
C VAL A 213 39.18 -12.87 10.60
N HIS A 214 39.35 -12.09 11.68
CA HIS A 214 38.60 -10.84 11.85
C HIS A 214 38.91 -9.80 10.76
N ASN A 215 40.15 -9.76 10.25
CA ASN A 215 40.53 -8.82 9.19
C ASN A 215 39.88 -9.23 7.87
N ILE A 216 39.89 -10.54 7.58
CA ILE A 216 39.21 -11.12 6.42
C ILE A 216 37.71 -10.80 6.49
N LEU A 217 37.09 -11.00 7.64
CA LEU A 217 35.67 -10.70 7.85
C LEU A 217 35.33 -9.23 7.59
N HIS A 218 36.09 -8.31 8.18
CA HIS A 218 35.89 -6.87 7.98
C HIS A 218 36.00 -6.46 6.50
N ILE A 219 36.96 -7.03 5.76
CA ILE A 219 37.09 -6.76 4.32
C ILE A 219 35.90 -7.33 3.55
N CYS A 220 35.49 -8.57 3.83
CA CYS A 220 34.32 -9.16 3.19
C CYS A 220 33.03 -8.38 3.47
N GLU A 221 32.86 -7.84 4.68
CA GLU A 221 31.72 -6.97 5.03
C GLU A 221 31.75 -5.65 4.25
N THR A 222 32.94 -5.06 4.10
CA THR A 222 33.12 -3.84 3.31
C THR A 222 32.86 -4.10 1.82
N LEU A 223 33.33 -5.22 1.28
CA LEU A 223 33.08 -5.66 -0.10
C LEU A 223 31.59 -5.90 -0.36
N ASP A 224 30.90 -6.59 0.56
CA ASP A 224 29.47 -6.86 0.45
C ASP A 224 28.66 -5.55 0.43
N SER A 225 28.98 -4.64 1.37
CA SER A 225 28.32 -3.33 1.46
C SER A 225 28.56 -2.46 0.22
N ALA A 226 29.78 -2.46 -0.32
CA ALA A 226 30.14 -1.65 -1.48
C ALA A 226 29.55 -2.20 -2.79
N THR A 227 29.46 -3.52 -2.95
CA THR A 227 28.92 -4.17 -4.16
C THR A 227 27.39 -4.18 -4.22
N LYS A 228 26.70 -3.95 -3.09
CA LYS A 228 25.24 -3.99 -3.00
C LYS A 228 24.52 -3.00 -3.93
N TYR A 229 25.11 -1.81 -4.13
CA TYR A 229 24.45 -0.70 -4.83
C TYR A 229 25.24 -0.10 -6.01
N SER A 230 26.45 -0.59 -6.30
CA SER A 230 27.34 -0.01 -7.32
C SER A 230 27.74 -1.04 -8.37
N ASP A 231 27.25 -0.87 -9.60
CA ASP A 231 27.62 -1.67 -10.77
C ASP A 231 29.09 -1.51 -11.12
N LYS A 232 29.59 -0.28 -11.12
CA LYS A 232 31.00 0.05 -11.40
C LYS A 232 31.95 -0.59 -10.38
N CYS A 233 31.56 -0.66 -9.12
CA CYS A 233 32.34 -1.36 -8.09
C CYS A 233 32.45 -2.86 -8.40
N CYS A 234 31.33 -3.48 -8.80
CA CYS A 234 31.31 -4.88 -9.21
C CYS A 234 32.20 -5.12 -10.45
N GLU A 235 32.14 -4.26 -11.47
CA GLU A 235 32.99 -4.36 -12.67
C GLU A 235 34.49 -4.31 -12.32
N GLU A 236 34.90 -3.32 -11.53
CA GLU A 236 36.31 -3.14 -11.15
C GLU A 236 36.83 -4.28 -10.26
N LEU A 237 36.01 -4.79 -9.33
CA LEU A 237 36.36 -5.93 -8.49
C LEU A 237 36.52 -7.23 -9.29
N VAL A 238 35.62 -7.48 -10.24
CA VAL A 238 35.70 -8.65 -11.11
C VAL A 238 36.96 -8.58 -11.97
N ALA A 239 37.25 -7.43 -12.58
CA ALA A 239 38.48 -7.21 -13.34
C ALA A 239 39.76 -7.43 -12.52
N ALA A 240 39.71 -7.21 -11.20
CA ALA A 240 40.81 -7.46 -10.27
C ALA A 240 40.86 -8.91 -9.72
N GLY A 241 40.08 -9.83 -10.30
CA GLY A 241 40.07 -11.25 -9.94
C GLY A 241 39.34 -11.55 -8.63
N ALA A 242 38.34 -10.75 -8.24
CA ALA A 242 37.61 -10.97 -6.99
C ALA A 242 36.91 -12.32 -6.94
N ILE A 243 36.40 -12.83 -8.06
CA ILE A 243 35.63 -14.08 -8.11
C ILE A 243 36.47 -15.26 -7.59
N ASP A 244 37.68 -15.45 -8.10
CA ASP A 244 38.55 -16.56 -7.70
C ASP A 244 38.98 -16.45 -6.22
N LYS A 245 39.29 -15.24 -5.75
CA LYS A 245 39.66 -14.99 -4.35
C LYS A 245 38.50 -15.28 -3.39
N LEU A 246 37.29 -14.81 -3.71
CA LEU A 246 36.09 -15.07 -2.90
C LEU A 246 35.74 -16.56 -2.90
N LEU A 247 35.85 -17.25 -4.04
CA LEU A 247 35.63 -18.70 -4.11
C LEU A 247 36.68 -19.46 -3.29
N THR A 248 37.94 -19.04 -3.34
CA THR A 248 39.01 -19.63 -2.52
C THR A 248 38.71 -19.49 -1.04
N LEU A 249 38.27 -18.30 -0.58
CA LEU A 249 37.85 -18.09 0.80
C LEU A 249 36.68 -19.00 1.20
N ILE A 250 35.66 -19.13 0.35
CA ILE A 250 34.52 -20.01 0.62
C ILE A 250 34.97 -21.47 0.75
N ARG A 251 35.91 -21.92 -0.08
CA ARG A 251 36.47 -23.28 -0.01
C ARG A 251 37.29 -23.51 1.27
N SER A 252 38.05 -22.52 1.73
CA SER A 252 38.88 -22.62 2.93
C SER A 252 38.12 -22.41 4.24
N ALA A 253 36.90 -21.89 4.18
CA ALA A 253 36.12 -21.57 5.37
C ALA A 253 35.72 -22.82 6.15
N SER A 254 36.07 -22.82 7.44
CA SER A 254 35.70 -23.88 8.39
C SER A 254 34.26 -23.74 8.88
N ARG A 255 33.85 -24.61 9.82
CA ARG A 255 32.54 -24.51 10.50
C ARG A 255 32.54 -23.53 11.68
N SER A 256 33.64 -22.82 11.92
CA SER A 256 33.70 -21.79 12.97
C SER A 256 32.71 -20.66 12.64
N ILE A 257 32.15 -20.03 13.68
CA ILE A 257 31.20 -18.91 13.51
C ILE A 257 31.84 -17.77 12.68
N PRO A 258 33.10 -17.36 12.93
CA PRO A 258 33.74 -16.33 12.12
C PRO A 258 33.90 -16.72 10.63
N ASP A 259 34.28 -17.97 10.34
CA ASP A 259 34.46 -18.43 8.95
C ASP A 259 33.13 -18.57 8.20
N GLN A 260 32.05 -18.91 8.92
CA GLN A 260 30.70 -18.92 8.36
C GLN A 260 30.23 -17.51 7.99
N GLU A 261 30.51 -16.50 8.82
CA GLU A 261 30.19 -15.11 8.50
C GLU A 261 31.06 -14.60 7.33
N VAL A 262 32.35 -14.96 7.26
CA VAL A 262 33.20 -14.65 6.08
C VAL A 262 32.58 -15.22 4.82
N SER A 263 32.19 -16.50 4.84
CA SER A 263 31.56 -17.19 3.70
C SER A 263 30.24 -16.54 3.29
N LYS A 264 29.43 -16.12 4.27
CA LYS A 264 28.16 -15.42 4.04
C LYS A 264 28.37 -14.10 3.28
N HIS A 265 29.31 -13.27 3.72
CA HIS A 265 29.60 -11.99 3.08
C HIS A 265 30.26 -12.18 1.70
N ALA A 266 31.14 -13.17 1.55
CA ALA A 266 31.72 -13.55 0.26
C ALA A 266 30.65 -14.03 -0.72
N LEU A 267 29.74 -14.92 -0.31
CA LEU A 267 28.60 -15.36 -1.11
C LEU A 267 27.64 -14.21 -1.45
N SER A 268 27.41 -13.27 -0.52
CA SER A 268 26.56 -12.10 -0.76
C SER A 268 27.18 -11.19 -1.82
N THR A 269 28.51 -11.03 -1.78
CA THR A 269 29.26 -10.32 -2.83
C THR A 269 29.08 -11.04 -4.17
N LEU A 270 29.28 -12.36 -4.26
CA LEU A 270 29.02 -13.14 -5.48
C LEU A 270 27.56 -13.02 -5.96
N ARG A 271 26.58 -12.92 -5.05
CA ARG A 271 25.17 -12.69 -5.37
C ARG A 271 24.92 -11.32 -6.01
N HIS A 272 25.67 -10.30 -5.59
CA HIS A 272 25.62 -8.98 -6.22
C HIS A 272 26.23 -9.01 -7.62
N LEU A 273 27.35 -9.71 -7.81
CA LEU A 273 27.97 -9.90 -9.13
C LEU A 273 27.05 -10.66 -10.09
N ALA A 274 26.45 -11.77 -9.64
CA ALA A 274 25.54 -12.60 -10.43
C ALA A 274 24.23 -11.89 -10.85
N ARG A 275 23.97 -10.66 -10.37
CA ARG A 275 22.85 -9.83 -10.84
C ARG A 275 23.07 -9.32 -12.25
N TYR A 276 24.32 -9.12 -12.67
CA TYR A 276 24.69 -8.54 -13.95
C TYR A 276 25.11 -9.64 -14.93
N PRO A 277 24.52 -9.73 -16.14
CA PRO A 277 24.77 -10.85 -17.07
C PRO A 277 26.25 -11.08 -17.40
N GLN A 278 27.01 -10.00 -17.67
CA GLN A 278 28.44 -10.10 -18.03
C GLN A 278 29.28 -10.73 -16.91
N MET A 279 29.05 -10.30 -15.67
CA MET A 279 29.77 -10.83 -14.50
C MET A 279 29.26 -12.22 -14.10
N ALA A 280 27.99 -12.52 -14.37
CA ALA A 280 27.43 -13.85 -14.18
C ALA A 280 28.06 -14.86 -15.14
N ASP A 281 28.32 -14.48 -16.39
CA ASP A 281 29.03 -15.33 -17.36
C ASP A 281 30.48 -15.60 -16.91
N GLU A 282 31.19 -14.57 -16.42
CA GLU A 282 32.54 -14.74 -15.87
C GLU A 282 32.56 -15.62 -14.60
N LEU A 283 31.53 -15.49 -13.75
CA LEU A 283 31.33 -16.38 -12.61
C LEU A 283 31.10 -17.82 -13.08
N ILE A 284 30.34 -18.06 -14.15
CA ILE A 284 30.09 -19.38 -14.73
C ILE A 284 31.37 -19.98 -15.34
N ASP A 285 32.18 -19.15 -16.01
CA ASP A 285 33.43 -19.56 -16.65
C ASP A 285 34.55 -19.89 -15.65
N THR A 286 34.49 -19.29 -14.46
CA THR A 286 35.47 -19.57 -13.41
C THR A 286 35.41 -21.03 -12.97
N LYS A 287 36.52 -21.76 -13.12
CA LYS A 287 36.60 -23.20 -12.85
C LYS A 287 36.17 -23.52 -11.41
N GLY A 288 35.19 -24.42 -11.27
CA GLY A 288 34.73 -24.90 -9.97
C GLY A 288 33.89 -23.91 -9.17
N SER A 289 33.49 -22.77 -9.75
CA SER A 289 32.64 -21.77 -9.09
C SER A 289 31.27 -22.32 -8.70
N ILE A 290 30.55 -22.89 -9.68
CA ILE A 290 29.22 -23.49 -9.51
C ILE A 290 29.30 -24.63 -8.49
N GLN A 291 30.33 -25.48 -8.62
CA GLN A 291 30.58 -26.56 -7.67
C GLN A 291 30.75 -26.01 -6.24
N THR A 292 31.58 -24.99 -6.05
CA THR A 292 31.83 -24.38 -4.73
C THR A 292 30.55 -23.80 -4.12
N ILE A 293 29.79 -23.03 -4.89
CA ILE A 293 28.53 -22.39 -4.42
C ILE A 293 27.47 -23.46 -4.10
N PHE A 294 27.38 -24.51 -4.91
CA PHE A 294 26.44 -25.61 -4.71
C PHE A 294 26.82 -26.46 -3.48
N TRP A 295 28.11 -26.73 -3.28
CA TRP A 295 28.58 -27.35 -2.05
C TRP A 295 28.21 -26.51 -0.82
N GLU A 296 28.35 -25.19 -0.90
CA GLU A 296 28.03 -24.30 0.21
C GLU A 296 26.53 -24.21 0.51
N LEU A 297 25.68 -24.32 -0.52
CA LEU A 297 24.24 -24.53 -0.36
C LEU A 297 23.94 -25.82 0.42
N LEU A 298 24.57 -26.93 0.06
CA LEU A 298 24.31 -28.23 0.69
C LEU A 298 24.88 -28.32 2.11
N ARG A 299 25.94 -27.56 2.40
CA ARG A 299 26.64 -27.53 3.70
C ARG A 299 25.92 -26.69 4.74
N ASN A 300 25.27 -25.59 4.35
CA ASN A 300 24.71 -24.60 5.27
C ASN A 300 23.21 -24.77 5.58
N LYS A 301 22.83 -24.38 6.80
CA LYS A 301 21.43 -24.31 7.26
C LYS A 301 20.96 -22.87 7.59
N GLU A 302 21.89 -21.92 7.56
CA GLU A 302 21.69 -20.51 7.95
C GLU A 302 21.57 -19.59 6.74
N GLU A 303 21.73 -18.27 6.90
CA GLU A 303 21.55 -17.26 5.84
C GLU A 303 22.36 -17.56 4.56
N ALA A 304 23.57 -18.11 4.69
CA ALA A 304 24.41 -18.52 3.56
C ALA A 304 23.70 -19.51 2.61
N TYR A 305 22.80 -20.36 3.13
CA TYR A 305 21.95 -21.25 2.33
C TYR A 305 21.09 -20.47 1.32
N PHE A 306 20.41 -19.43 1.81
CA PHE A 306 19.50 -18.62 0.99
C PHE A 306 20.27 -17.80 -0.05
N ILE A 307 21.44 -17.29 0.33
CA ILE A 307 22.32 -16.54 -0.57
C ILE A 307 22.84 -17.46 -1.67
N ALA A 308 23.36 -18.65 -1.34
CA ALA A 308 23.83 -19.62 -2.32
C ALA A 308 22.72 -20.10 -3.26
N SER A 309 21.50 -20.33 -2.73
CA SER A 309 20.30 -20.65 -3.53
C SER A 309 20.02 -19.55 -4.56
N ASP A 310 20.00 -18.28 -4.14
CA ASP A 310 19.74 -17.14 -5.04
C ASP A 310 20.83 -17.01 -6.13
N VAL A 311 22.10 -17.19 -5.78
CA VAL A 311 23.20 -17.20 -6.75
C VAL A 311 23.00 -18.30 -7.79
N LEU A 312 22.70 -19.53 -7.37
CA LEU A 312 22.50 -20.65 -8.29
C LEU A 312 21.26 -20.45 -9.16
N LYS A 313 20.16 -19.91 -8.63
CA LYS A 313 18.97 -19.56 -9.42
C LYS A 313 19.30 -18.53 -10.50
N LYS A 314 20.12 -17.52 -10.17
CA LYS A 314 20.59 -16.52 -11.15
C LYS A 314 21.47 -17.15 -12.22
N ILE A 315 22.38 -18.04 -11.84
CA ILE A 315 23.22 -18.80 -12.79
C ILE A 315 22.33 -19.65 -13.72
N CYS A 316 21.31 -20.32 -13.19
CA CYS A 316 20.39 -21.15 -13.97
C CYS A 316 19.48 -20.34 -14.91
N ASN A 317 19.43 -19.00 -14.82
CA ASN A 317 18.71 -18.19 -15.81
C ASN A 317 19.48 -18.07 -17.13
N SER A 318 20.79 -18.34 -17.14
CA SER A 318 21.59 -18.45 -18.36
C SER A 318 21.64 -19.90 -18.83
N GLN A 319 21.45 -20.15 -20.12
CA GLN A 319 21.54 -21.49 -20.71
C GLN A 319 22.89 -22.15 -20.41
N LYS A 320 23.97 -21.38 -20.51
CA LYS A 320 25.34 -21.80 -20.20
C LYS A 320 25.47 -22.25 -18.74
N GLY A 321 24.87 -21.50 -17.82
CA GLY A 321 24.86 -21.82 -16.39
C GLY A 321 24.03 -23.07 -16.07
N LEU A 322 22.87 -23.21 -16.71
CA LEU A 322 22.02 -24.39 -16.57
C LEU A 322 22.73 -25.67 -17.02
N GLU A 323 23.40 -25.64 -18.17
CA GLU A 323 24.20 -26.76 -18.66
C GLU A 323 25.36 -27.09 -17.72
N ALA A 324 26.05 -26.08 -17.20
CA ALA A 324 27.14 -26.27 -16.24
C ALA A 324 26.67 -26.89 -14.92
N VAL A 325 25.48 -26.53 -14.43
CA VAL A 325 24.87 -27.18 -13.25
C VAL A 325 24.46 -28.63 -13.56
N ARG A 326 23.90 -28.90 -14.75
CA ARG A 326 23.53 -30.27 -15.18
C ARG A 326 24.74 -31.19 -15.33
N LYS A 327 25.92 -30.65 -15.66
CA LYS A 327 27.20 -31.38 -15.67
C LYS A 327 27.69 -31.83 -14.28
N LEU A 328 26.98 -31.48 -13.20
CA LEU A 328 27.29 -31.88 -11.82
C LEU A 328 26.21 -32.82 -11.23
N PRO A 329 25.99 -34.03 -11.81
CA PRO A 329 24.87 -34.90 -11.46
C PRO A 329 24.90 -35.37 -10.00
N ALA A 330 26.08 -35.56 -9.41
CA ALA A 330 26.21 -35.94 -8.01
C ALA A 330 25.63 -34.88 -7.05
N LEU A 331 25.85 -33.59 -7.34
CA LEU A 331 25.32 -32.49 -6.52
C LEU A 331 23.82 -32.31 -6.70
N VAL A 332 23.34 -32.46 -7.93
CA VAL A 332 21.89 -32.45 -8.22
C VAL A 332 21.17 -33.58 -7.49
N LYS A 333 21.73 -34.81 -7.48
CA LYS A 333 21.18 -35.93 -6.70
C LYS A 333 21.13 -35.62 -5.20
N ARG A 334 22.15 -34.95 -4.65
CA ARG A 334 22.15 -34.53 -3.24
C ARG A 334 21.12 -33.44 -2.95
N LEU A 335 20.86 -32.54 -3.89
CA LEU A 335 19.77 -31.56 -3.77
C LEU A 335 18.40 -32.26 -3.76
N GLN A 336 18.19 -33.28 -4.59
CA GLN A 336 16.97 -34.08 -4.58
C GLN A 336 16.76 -34.77 -3.23
N ALA A 337 17.80 -35.43 -2.70
CA ALA A 337 17.76 -36.03 -1.37
C ALA A 337 17.47 -35.00 -0.26
N LEU A 338 18.03 -33.79 -0.35
CA LEU A 338 17.76 -32.70 0.59
C LEU A 338 16.28 -32.24 0.51
N VAL A 339 15.71 -32.14 -0.69
CA VAL A 339 14.29 -31.81 -0.87
C VAL A 339 13.40 -32.87 -0.22
N GLU A 340 13.71 -34.15 -0.40
CA GLU A 340 12.96 -35.26 0.23
C GLU A 340 13.06 -35.23 1.76
N GLU A 341 14.26 -34.98 2.31
CA GLU A 341 14.48 -34.84 3.75
C GLU A 341 13.67 -33.66 4.32
N LEU A 342 13.77 -32.48 3.69
CA LEU A 342 13.04 -31.28 4.13
C LEU A 342 11.52 -31.46 3.98
N THR A 343 11.05 -32.20 2.98
CA THR A 343 9.62 -32.53 2.79
C THR A 343 9.11 -33.44 3.91
N ARG A 344 9.86 -34.50 4.25
CA ARG A 344 9.54 -35.37 5.39
C ARG A 344 9.48 -34.58 6.69
N LYS A 345 10.46 -33.70 6.91
CA LYS A 345 10.52 -32.83 8.10
C LYS A 345 9.34 -31.87 8.18
N ALA A 346 8.99 -31.20 7.08
CA ALA A 346 7.82 -30.30 7.03
C ALA A 346 6.50 -31.04 7.30
N ASN A 347 6.36 -32.27 6.80
CA ASN A 347 5.17 -33.11 7.07
C ASN A 347 5.09 -33.55 8.54
N PHE A 348 6.23 -33.82 9.19
CA PHE A 348 6.29 -34.13 10.62
C PHE A 348 5.96 -32.89 11.48
N GLU A 349 6.53 -31.73 11.16
CA GLU A 349 6.27 -30.44 11.84
C GLU A 349 4.83 -29.91 11.61
N LYS A 350 4.12 -30.38 10.58
CA LYS A 350 2.67 -30.13 10.41
C LYS A 350 1.83 -30.92 11.40
N ARG A 351 2.28 -32.11 11.83
CA ARG A 351 1.57 -32.98 12.77
C ARG A 351 1.79 -32.59 14.24
N ASN A 352 2.90 -31.91 14.56
CA ASN A 352 3.24 -31.47 15.91
C ASN A 352 3.09 -29.94 16.09
N VAL A 353 2.26 -29.50 17.05
CA VAL A 353 1.89 -28.09 17.27
C VAL A 353 2.96 -27.29 18.05
N LYS A 354 3.93 -27.95 18.68
CA LYS A 354 4.97 -27.29 19.49
C LYS A 354 6.19 -26.90 18.64
N GLY A 355 6.27 -25.61 18.26
CA GLY A 355 7.48 -24.98 17.71
C GLY A 355 7.25 -24.16 16.44
N GLN A 356 6.77 -22.92 16.57
CA GLN A 356 6.48 -22.05 15.41
C GLN A 356 7.74 -21.53 14.68
N SER A 357 8.84 -21.23 15.39
CA SER A 357 10.04 -20.61 14.80
C SER A 357 10.88 -21.57 13.95
N GLY A 358 11.05 -22.82 14.38
CA GLY A 358 11.75 -23.86 13.61
C GLY A 358 10.99 -24.27 12.34
N LYS A 359 9.65 -24.27 12.42
CA LYS A 359 8.74 -24.60 11.33
C LYS A 359 8.84 -23.64 10.17
N GLU A 360 8.86 -22.33 10.44
CA GLU A 360 8.99 -21.31 9.39
C GLU A 360 10.33 -21.42 8.65
N LYS A 361 11.43 -21.70 9.36
CA LYS A 361 12.76 -21.85 8.75
C LYS A 361 12.86 -23.11 7.88
N SER A 362 12.39 -24.27 8.35
CA SER A 362 12.37 -25.52 7.58
C SER A 362 11.52 -25.38 6.31
N GLU A 363 10.34 -24.77 6.40
CA GLU A 363 9.46 -24.53 5.26
C GLU A 363 10.06 -23.56 4.24
N ARG A 364 10.71 -22.48 4.70
CA ARG A 364 11.42 -21.55 3.80
C ARG A 364 12.55 -22.23 3.05
N ARG A 365 13.36 -23.06 3.72
CA ARG A 365 14.43 -23.83 3.06
C ARG A 365 13.86 -24.83 2.04
N LEU A 366 12.76 -25.50 2.36
CA LEU A 366 12.10 -26.41 1.43
C LEU A 366 11.62 -25.69 0.16
N LYS A 367 10.98 -24.52 0.30
CA LYS A 367 10.51 -23.72 -0.83
C LYS A 367 11.67 -23.33 -1.76
N GLU A 368 12.77 -22.87 -1.19
CA GLU A 368 13.99 -22.50 -1.93
C GLU A 368 14.58 -23.69 -2.70
N ALA A 369 14.74 -24.84 -2.04
CA ALA A 369 15.29 -26.05 -2.64
C ALA A 369 14.43 -26.56 -3.81
N ILE A 370 13.10 -26.57 -3.65
CA ILE A 370 12.16 -26.98 -4.69
C ILE A 370 12.24 -26.04 -5.88
N GLU A 371 12.27 -24.72 -5.65
CA GLU A 371 12.35 -23.76 -6.76
C GLU A 371 13.66 -23.91 -7.54
N LEU A 372 14.78 -24.07 -6.86
CA LEU A 372 16.07 -24.30 -7.50
C LEU A 372 16.04 -25.62 -8.31
N LEU A 373 15.55 -26.71 -7.72
CA LEU A 373 15.46 -28.00 -8.40
C LEU A 373 14.58 -27.91 -9.65
N LYS A 374 13.43 -27.23 -9.57
CA LYS A 374 12.54 -27.00 -10.72
C LYS A 374 13.22 -26.26 -11.86
N ARG A 375 14.07 -25.27 -11.58
CA ARG A 375 14.84 -24.54 -12.61
C ARG A 375 15.90 -25.42 -13.26
N ILE A 376 16.49 -26.35 -12.51
CA ILE A 376 17.49 -27.28 -13.05
C ILE A 376 16.82 -28.33 -13.96
N THR A 377 15.63 -28.80 -13.57
CA THR A 377 14.89 -29.86 -14.27
C THR A 377 13.91 -29.37 -15.34
N SER A 378 13.58 -28.07 -15.39
CA SER A 378 12.76 -27.50 -16.45
C SER A 378 13.46 -27.68 -17.80
N ARG A 379 12.78 -28.34 -18.74
CA ARG A 379 13.30 -28.62 -20.08
C ARG A 379 13.64 -27.35 -20.84
#